data_AF-A0A9D3UBU5-F1
#
_entry.id   AF-A0A9D3UBU5-F1
#
_cell.length_a   1.000
_cell.length_b   1.000
_cell.length_c   1.000
_cell.angle_alpha   90.00
_cell.angle_beta   90.00
_cell.angle_gamma   90.00
#
_symmetry.space_group_name_H-M   'P 1'
#
loop_
_entity.id
_entity.type
_entity.pdbx_description
1 polymer ?
#
loop_
_entity_poly.entity_id
_entity_poly.type
_entity_poly.pdbx_seq_one_letter_code
_entity_poly.pdbx_strand_id
1 'polypeptide(L)'
;MKGLSQVSVKFQKVQPFKPFDQLMSVLPPRSAHALPKLYTKLITDADSQIIDFYPTDLGIDTDGKHHAWQGICKLPFIDDERLLSETLRLEKELTLVRLGQQGWKAILA
;
A
#
# COMPACT_ATOMS: atom_id res chain seq x y z
N MET A 1 -11.99 -28.57 -15.00
CA MET A 1 -10.54 -28.76 -14.79
C MET A 1 -10.27 -30.21 -14.40
N LYS A 2 -9.34 -30.90 -15.08
CA LYS A 2 -8.86 -32.24 -14.68
C LYS A 2 -7.59 -32.08 -13.83
N GLY A 3 -7.33 -32.97 -12.87
CA GLY A 3 -6.07 -33.00 -12.11
C GLY A 3 -6.03 -32.22 -10.78
N LEU A 4 -7.15 -31.63 -10.32
CA LEU A 4 -7.20 -30.88 -9.06
C LEU A 4 -6.87 -31.74 -7.82
N SER A 5 -7.21 -33.03 -7.85
CA SER A 5 -6.94 -33.97 -6.74
C SER A 5 -5.45 -34.28 -6.54
N GLN A 6 -4.59 -33.93 -7.50
CA GLN A 6 -3.15 -34.16 -7.42
C GLN A 6 -2.38 -32.94 -6.89
N VAL A 7 -3.07 -31.79 -6.70
CA VAL A 7 -2.44 -30.56 -6.21
C VAL A 7 -2.32 -30.64 -4.69
N SER A 8 -1.09 -30.70 -4.19
CA SER A 8 -0.81 -30.53 -2.75
C SER A 8 -0.71 -29.05 -2.43
N VAL A 9 -1.70 -28.52 -1.71
CA VAL A 9 -1.77 -27.11 -1.34
C VAL A 9 -1.12 -26.91 0.03
N LYS A 10 -0.14 -26.01 0.11
CA LYS A 10 0.48 -25.56 1.37
C LYS A 10 0.28 -24.06 1.51
N PHE A 11 -0.31 -23.65 2.63
CA PHE A 11 -0.47 -22.25 2.98
C PHE A 11 0.56 -21.84 4.02
N GLN A 12 1.09 -20.64 3.89
CA GLN A 12 1.96 -20.04 4.90
C GLN A 12 1.11 -19.12 5.78
N LYS A 13 1.23 -19.27 7.10
CA LYS A 13 0.58 -18.36 8.05
C LYS A 13 1.38 -17.07 8.10
N VAL A 14 0.77 -15.98 7.64
CA VAL A 14 1.34 -14.62 7.69
C VAL A 14 0.63 -13.80 8.78
N GLN A 15 1.22 -12.65 9.13
CA GLN A 15 0.59 -11.68 10.03
C GLN A 15 -0.28 -10.70 9.23
N PRO A 16 -1.41 -10.24 9.78
CA PRO A 16 -2.18 -9.16 9.18
C PRO A 16 -1.36 -7.88 9.07
N PHE A 17 -1.61 -7.10 8.03
CA PHE A 17 -1.05 -5.76 7.88
C PHE A 17 -1.52 -4.84 9.01
N LYS A 18 -0.68 -3.87 9.39
CA LYS A 18 -1.11 -2.77 10.24
C LYS A 18 -2.14 -1.91 9.49
N PRO A 19 -2.96 -1.10 10.19
CA PRO A 19 -3.98 -0.28 9.53
C PRO A 19 -3.44 0.60 8.40
N PHE A 20 -2.29 1.26 8.59
CA PHE A 20 -1.72 2.10 7.53
C PHE A 20 -1.13 1.29 6.38
N ASP A 21 -0.46 0.17 6.64
CA ASP A 21 0.03 -0.73 5.57
C ASP A 21 -1.15 -1.24 4.72
N GLN A 22 -2.27 -1.58 5.36
CA GLN A 22 -3.50 -1.99 4.69
C GLN A 22 -4.13 -0.86 3.86
N LEU A 23 -4.12 0.38 4.35
CA LEU A 23 -4.61 1.51 3.57
C LEU A 23 -3.70 1.80 2.38
N MET A 24 -2.38 1.70 2.56
CA MET A 24 -1.42 1.85 1.48
C MET A 24 -1.57 0.76 0.41
N SER A 25 -2.04 -0.44 0.76
CA SER A 25 -2.26 -1.52 -0.21
C SER A 25 -3.59 -1.44 -0.98
N VAL A 26 -4.50 -0.55 -0.57
CA VAL A 26 -5.87 -0.46 -1.11
C VAL A 26 -6.17 0.89 -1.75
N LEU A 27 -5.69 1.98 -1.15
CA LEU A 27 -6.10 3.32 -1.56
C LEU A 27 -5.37 3.78 -2.83
N PRO A 28 -6.09 4.36 -3.81
CA PRO A 28 -5.46 5.04 -4.93
C PRO A 28 -4.91 6.42 -4.51
N PRO A 29 -4.03 7.04 -5.32
CA PRO A 29 -3.51 8.40 -5.08
C PRO A 29 -4.56 9.47 -4.77
N ARG A 30 -5.72 9.39 -5.42
CA ARG A 30 -6.82 10.34 -5.21
C ARG A 30 -7.36 10.31 -3.77
N SER A 31 -7.21 9.18 -3.08
CA SER A 31 -7.64 8.99 -1.70
C SER A 31 -6.52 9.19 -0.68
N ALA A 32 -5.35 9.70 -1.09
CA ALA A 32 -4.19 9.86 -0.21
C ALA A 32 -4.41 10.86 0.95
N HIS A 33 -5.47 11.66 0.90
CA HIS A 33 -5.93 12.51 2.00
C HIS A 33 -6.44 11.72 3.23
N ALA A 34 -6.77 10.43 3.06
CA ALA A 34 -7.16 9.54 4.14
C ALA A 34 -5.95 9.00 4.95
N LEU A 35 -4.73 9.32 4.53
CA LEU A 35 -3.48 8.89 5.17
C LEU A 35 -2.82 10.06 5.92
N PRO A 36 -1.96 9.78 6.91
CA PRO A 36 -1.12 10.82 7.48
C PRO A 36 -0.23 11.46 6.41
N LYS A 37 0.00 12.77 6.51
CA LYS A 37 0.67 13.59 5.48
C LYS A 37 2.00 13.04 4.96
N LEU A 38 2.75 12.34 5.81
CA LEU A 38 4.02 11.74 5.40
C LEU A 38 3.85 10.50 4.50
N TYR A 39 2.80 9.71 4.69
CA TYR A 39 2.49 8.55 3.85
C TYR A 39 2.00 8.98 2.47
N THR A 40 1.34 10.13 2.36
CA THR A 40 0.89 10.70 1.07
C THR A 40 2.03 10.77 0.05
N LYS A 41 3.26 11.11 0.49
CA LYS A 41 4.43 11.17 -0.40
C LYS A 41 4.77 9.82 -1.04
N LEU A 42 4.63 8.71 -0.31
CA LEU A 42 4.90 7.38 -0.86
C LEU A 42 3.93 7.01 -1.99
N ILE A 43 2.74 7.60 -2.02
CA ILE A 43 1.71 7.33 -3.03
C ILE A 43 1.77 8.31 -4.21
N THR A 44 2.15 9.57 -3.97
CA THR A 44 2.02 10.64 -4.97
C THR A 44 3.35 11.11 -5.57
N ASP A 45 4.47 10.86 -4.90
CA ASP A 45 5.78 11.36 -5.32
C ASP A 45 6.39 10.43 -6.38
N ALA A 46 6.86 11.00 -7.50
CA ALA A 46 7.50 10.25 -8.57
C ALA A 46 8.81 9.58 -8.13
N ASP A 47 9.46 10.14 -7.10
CA ASP A 47 10.69 9.60 -6.51
C ASP A 47 10.42 8.48 -5.48
N SER A 48 9.15 8.14 -5.22
CA SER A 48 8.79 7.04 -4.32
C SER A 48 9.25 5.69 -4.89
N GLN A 49 9.91 4.88 -4.06
CA GLN A 49 10.38 3.55 -4.45
C GLN A 49 9.26 2.54 -4.69
N ILE A 50 8.02 2.90 -4.38
CA ILE A 50 6.82 2.09 -4.58
C ILE A 50 5.77 2.82 -5.43
N ILE A 51 6.16 3.85 -6.19
CA ILE A 51 5.24 4.62 -7.04
C ILE A 51 4.56 3.75 -8.11
N ASP A 52 5.23 2.67 -8.54
CA ASP A 52 4.71 1.70 -9.50
C ASP A 52 3.47 0.95 -9.00
N PHE A 53 3.19 0.96 -7.69
CA PHE A 53 1.95 0.39 -7.14
C PHE A 53 0.73 1.28 -7.39
N TYR A 54 0.94 2.54 -7.79
CA TYR A 54 -0.09 3.57 -7.85
C TYR A 54 -0.21 4.21 -9.24
N PRO A 55 -0.56 3.44 -10.28
CA PRO A 55 -0.72 3.98 -11.62
C PRO A 55 -1.84 5.03 -11.66
N THR A 56 -1.60 6.13 -12.37
CA THR A 56 -2.59 7.19 -12.58
C THR A 56 -3.69 6.79 -13.57
N ASP A 57 -3.33 5.96 -14.55
CA ASP A 57 -4.22 5.42 -15.58
C ASP A 57 -4.18 3.90 -15.58
N LEU A 58 -5.35 3.28 -15.67
CA LEU A 58 -5.53 1.83 -15.59
C LEU A 58 -6.34 1.34 -16.79
N GLY A 59 -5.82 0.29 -17.44
CA GLY A 59 -6.56 -0.40 -18.48
C GLY A 59 -7.68 -1.25 -17.91
N ILE A 60 -8.89 -1.12 -18.46
CA ILE A 60 -10.03 -2.00 -18.16
C ILE A 60 -10.26 -2.91 -19.35
N ASP A 61 -10.15 -4.22 -19.13
CA ASP A 61 -10.48 -5.24 -20.13
C ASP A 61 -11.94 -5.64 -20.00
N THR A 62 -12.79 -5.26 -20.95
CA THR A 62 -14.21 -5.60 -20.87
C THR A 62 -14.51 -7.02 -21.36
N ASP A 63 -13.63 -7.67 -22.12
CA ASP A 63 -13.86 -9.00 -22.70
C ASP A 63 -15.30 -9.20 -23.24
N GLY A 64 -15.77 -8.21 -24.03
CA GLY A 64 -17.12 -8.21 -24.61
C GLY A 64 -18.26 -7.77 -23.69
N LYS A 65 -17.99 -7.39 -22.44
CA LYS A 65 -19.00 -6.89 -21.49
C LYS A 65 -19.41 -5.45 -21.78
N HIS A 66 -20.67 -5.13 -21.48
CA HIS A 66 -21.28 -3.84 -21.82
C HIS A 66 -20.83 -2.69 -20.91
N HIS A 67 -20.52 -2.97 -19.64
CA HIS A 67 -20.17 -1.92 -18.68
C HIS A 67 -18.77 -2.08 -18.11
N ALA A 68 -18.05 -0.97 -17.95
CA ALA A 68 -16.66 -0.95 -17.47
C ALA A 68 -16.47 -1.59 -16.08
N TRP A 69 -17.46 -1.47 -15.18
CA TRP A 69 -17.41 -2.09 -13.85
C TRP A 69 -17.46 -3.62 -13.87
N GLN A 70 -17.85 -4.21 -15.01
CA GLN A 70 -17.82 -5.65 -15.22
C GLN A 70 -16.46 -6.12 -15.77
N GLY A 71 -15.63 -5.19 -16.24
CA GLY A 71 -14.32 -5.46 -16.82
C GLY A 71 -13.26 -5.81 -15.77
N ILE A 72 -12.15 -6.34 -16.24
CA ILE A 72 -10.98 -6.68 -15.42
C ILE A 72 -10.06 -5.46 -15.39
N CYS A 73 -9.87 -4.90 -14.19
CA CYS A 73 -8.91 -3.81 -13.98
C CYS A 73 -7.48 -4.38 -13.96
N LYS A 74 -6.61 -3.90 -14.85
CA LYS A 74 -5.20 -4.33 -14.95
C LYS A 74 -4.34 -3.57 -13.94
N LEU A 75 -4.57 -3.81 -12.65
CA LEU A 75 -3.74 -3.29 -11.56
C LEU A 75 -2.47 -4.14 -11.38
N PRO A 76 -1.31 -3.52 -11.12
CA PRO A 76 -0.14 -4.26 -10.67
C PRO A 76 -0.41 -4.89 -9.30
N PHE A 77 0.14 -6.09 -9.08
CA PHE A 77 0.14 -6.68 -7.75
C PHE A 77 1.19 -5.99 -6.88
N ILE A 78 0.83 -5.75 -5.63
CA ILE A 78 1.73 -5.15 -4.64
C ILE A 78 2.69 -6.21 -4.12
N ASP A 79 3.96 -5.86 -4.08
CA ASP A 79 5.01 -6.59 -3.36
C ASP A 79 4.98 -6.16 -1.89
N ASP A 80 4.63 -7.09 -1.00
CA ASP A 80 4.41 -6.84 0.42
C ASP A 80 5.71 -6.49 1.15
N GLU A 81 6.83 -7.11 0.80
CA GLU A 81 8.14 -6.81 1.39
C GLU A 81 8.58 -5.36 1.06
N ARG A 82 8.42 -4.94 -0.21
CA ARG A 82 8.72 -3.56 -0.63
C ARG A 82 7.82 -2.55 0.09
N LEU A 83 6.52 -2.83 0.18
CA LEU A 83 5.57 -1.96 0.86
C LEU A 83 5.94 -1.79 2.34
N LEU A 84 6.12 -2.90 3.05
CA LEU A 84 6.43 -2.90 4.48
C LEU A 84 7.78 -2.26 4.79
N SER A 85 8.76 -2.38 3.90
CA SER A 85 10.07 -1.72 4.05
C SER A 85 9.93 -0.19 4.06
N GLU A 86 9.19 0.37 3.10
CA GLU A 86 9.01 1.82 2.99
C GLU A 86 8.13 2.39 4.10
N THR A 87 7.05 1.70 4.48
CA THR A 87 6.21 2.15 5.60
C THR A 87 6.95 2.06 6.93
N LEU A 88 7.75 1.02 7.16
CA LEU A 88 8.58 0.88 8.36
C LEU A 88 9.67 1.97 8.44
N ARG A 89 10.29 2.32 7.31
CA ARG A 89 11.26 3.44 7.24
C ARG A 89 10.60 4.73 7.71
N LEU A 90 9.40 5.00 7.21
CA LEU A 90 8.65 6.20 7.56
C LEU A 90 8.17 6.22 9.02
N GLU A 91 7.73 5.08 9.55
CA GLU A 91 7.36 4.95 10.97
C GLU A 91 8.52 5.29 11.92
N LYS A 92 9.75 4.88 11.56
CA LYS A 92 10.95 5.22 12.34
C LYS A 92 11.23 6.72 12.33
N GLU A 93 11.14 7.36 11.17
CA GLU A 93 11.30 8.82 11.04
C GLU A 93 10.25 9.57 11.87
N LEU A 94 8.98 9.14 11.81
CA LEU A 94 7.88 9.67 12.62
C LEU A 94 8.12 9.55 14.12
N THR A 95 8.64 8.39 14.56
CA THR A 95 8.93 8.13 15.97
C THR A 95 10.05 9.05 16.46
N LEU A 96 11.11 9.24 15.68
CA LEU A 96 12.21 10.15 16.02
C LEU A 96 11.75 11.61 16.11
N VAL A 97 10.95 12.08 15.14
CA VAL A 97 10.37 13.42 15.17
C VAL A 97 9.48 13.61 16.39
N ARG A 98 8.64 12.63 16.71
CA ARG A 98 7.76 12.68 17.88
C ARG A 98 8.56 12.71 19.17
N LEU A 99 9.59 11.88 19.32
CA LEU A 99 10.46 11.88 20.51
C LEU A 99 11.22 13.19 20.65
N GLY A 100 11.74 13.75 19.56
CA GLY A 100 12.35 15.06 19.54
C GLY A 100 11.38 16.14 20.02
N GLN A 101 10.19 16.23 19.43
CA GLN A 101 9.18 17.23 19.80
C GLN A 101 8.68 17.09 21.25
N GLN A 102 8.60 15.87 21.79
CA GLN A 102 8.23 15.63 23.19
C GLN A 102 9.35 16.04 24.15
N GLY A 103 10.63 15.83 23.78
CA GLY A 103 11.78 16.28 24.56
C GLY A 103 11.83 17.79 24.75
N TRP A 104 11.53 18.58 23.70
CA TRP A 104 11.44 20.04 23.80
C TRP A 104 10.25 20.52 24.63
N LYS A 105 9.11 19.82 24.58
CA LYS A 105 7.94 20.15 25.42
C LYS A 105 8.19 19.91 26.91
N ALA A 106 9.06 18.96 27.27
CA ALA A 106 9.42 18.69 28.67
C ALA A 106 10.44 19.68 29.25
N ILE A 107 11.17 20.43 28.42
CA ILE A 107 12.14 21.45 28.86
C ILE A 107 11.48 22.82 29.03
N LEU A 108 10.32 23.03 28.41
CA LEU A 108 9.58 24.29 28.43
C LEU A 108 8.35 24.28 29.38
N ALA A 109 8.23 23.27 30.24
CA ALA A 109 7.20 23.15 31.28
C ALA A 109 7.84 23.14 32.66
#